data_AF-C6J786-F1
#
_entry.id   AF-C6J786-F1
#
_cell.length_a   1.000
_cell.length_b   1.000
_cell.length_c   1.000
_cell.angle_alpha   90.00
_cell.angle_beta   90.00
_cell.angle_gamma   90.00
#
_symmetry.space_group_name_H-M   'P 1'
#
loop_
_entity.id
_entity.type
_entity.pdbx_description
1 polymer ?
#
loop_
_entity_poly.entity_id
_entity_poly.type
_entity_poly.pdbx_seq_one_letter_code
_entity_poly.pdbx_strand_id
1 'polypeptide(L)'
;MVQAAIGDDAKRQADQAILARAGQWHREVQVHTLKELAISGGEVLQTAGRKGGPWLSELLKQLLIAVAAGELPNDRLTLLKHVETVVKNDGSKPIA
;
A
#
# COMPACT_ATOMS: atom_id res chain seq x y z
N MET A 1 -7.98 28.12 -39.65
CA MET A 1 -7.49 26.73 -39.51
C MET A 1 -6.39 26.55 -38.46
N VAL A 2 -5.76 27.62 -37.93
CA VAL A 2 -4.67 27.51 -36.93
C VAL A 2 -5.16 27.18 -35.50
N GLN A 3 -6.36 27.63 -35.10
CA GLN A 3 -6.85 27.44 -33.72
C GLN A 3 -7.14 25.98 -33.32
N ALA A 4 -7.55 25.13 -34.27
CA ALA A 4 -7.95 23.75 -33.99
C ALA A 4 -6.74 22.83 -33.72
N ALA A 5 -5.61 23.05 -34.41
CA ALA A 5 -4.38 22.26 -34.21
C ALA A 5 -3.76 22.46 -32.82
N ILE A 6 -3.85 23.67 -32.26
CA ILE A 6 -3.29 24.02 -30.95
C ILE A 6 -4.04 23.28 -29.81
N GLY A 7 -5.36 23.09 -29.95
CA GLY A 7 -6.17 22.37 -28.97
C GLY A 7 -5.85 20.87 -28.89
N ASP A 8 -5.60 20.24 -30.04
CA ASP A 8 -5.24 18.82 -30.10
C ASP A 8 -3.81 18.55 -29.59
N ASP A 9 -2.86 19.45 -29.86
CA ASP A 9 -1.49 19.35 -29.35
C ASP A 9 -1.45 19.48 -27.82
N ALA A 10 -2.19 20.44 -27.26
CA ALA A 10 -2.28 20.63 -25.81
C ALA A 10 -2.89 19.41 -25.11
N LYS A 11 -3.93 18.81 -25.69
CA LYS A 11 -4.54 17.59 -25.18
C LYS A 11 -3.56 16.41 -25.22
N ARG A 12 -2.86 16.19 -26.36
CA ARG A 12 -1.86 15.13 -26.48
C ARG A 12 -0.71 15.29 -25.49
N GLN A 13 -0.27 16.53 -25.26
CA GLN A 13 0.78 16.83 -24.28
C GLN A 13 0.31 16.55 -22.85
N ALA A 14 -0.94 16.87 -22.51
CA ALA A 14 -1.53 16.54 -21.20
C ALA A 14 -1.65 15.02 -21.00
N ASP A 15 -2.12 14.29 -22.01
CA ASP A 15 -2.23 12.83 -21.97
C ASP A 15 -0.85 12.16 -21.78
N GLN A 16 0.17 12.64 -22.50
CA GLN A 16 1.56 12.17 -22.33
C GLN A 16 2.09 12.45 -20.92
N ALA A 17 1.79 13.63 -20.36
CA ALA A 17 2.20 13.97 -18.99
C ALA A 17 1.54 13.06 -17.94
N ILE A 18 0.26 12.72 -18.12
CA ILE A 18 -0.46 11.78 -17.25
C ILE A 18 0.18 10.39 -17.34
N LEU A 19 0.43 9.88 -18.56
CA LEU A 19 1.05 8.56 -18.75
C LEU A 19 2.47 8.50 -18.18
N ALA A 20 3.27 9.57 -18.33
CA ALA A 20 4.61 9.65 -17.77
C ALA A 20 4.59 9.58 -16.24
N ARG A 21 3.65 10.30 -15.60
CA ARG A 21 3.46 10.26 -14.14
C ARG A 21 2.96 8.91 -13.66
N ALA A 22 1.99 8.32 -14.35
CA ALA A 22 1.47 6.98 -14.03
C ALA A 22 2.59 5.93 -14.14
N GLY A 23 3.42 6.01 -15.18
CA GLY A 23 4.56 5.12 -15.36
C GLY A 23 5.65 5.32 -14.29
N GLN A 24 5.88 6.55 -13.85
CA GLN A 24 6.80 6.82 -12.74
C GLN A 24 6.28 6.26 -11.42
N TRP A 25 5.03 6.56 -11.07
CA TRP A 25 4.38 6.02 -9.89
C TRP A 25 4.41 4.49 -9.88
N HIS A 26 4.05 3.84 -10.99
CA HIS A 26 4.08 2.38 -11.10
C HIS A 26 5.47 1.78 -10.83
N ARG A 27 6.56 2.48 -11.18
CA ARG A 27 7.94 2.05 -10.88
C ARG A 27 8.33 2.25 -9.42
N GLU A 28 7.66 3.15 -8.70
CA GLU A 28 7.92 3.48 -7.30
C GLU A 28 7.09 2.62 -6.33
N VAL A 29 6.02 1.99 -6.81
CA VAL A 29 5.23 1.02 -6.04
C VAL A 29 6.14 -0.10 -5.54
N GLN A 30 6.28 -0.21 -4.22
CA GLN A 30 7.21 -1.16 -3.59
C GLN A 30 6.67 -2.61 -3.61
N VAL A 31 5.35 -2.78 -3.65
CA VAL A 31 4.66 -4.07 -3.58
C VAL A 31 3.40 -4.07 -4.44
N HIS A 32 3.13 -5.20 -5.09
CA HIS A 32 1.96 -5.48 -5.90
C HIS A 32 1.10 -6.60 -5.32
N THR A 33 1.70 -7.48 -4.50
CA THR A 33 0.99 -8.63 -3.91
C THR A 33 1.26 -8.79 -2.42
N LEU A 34 0.37 -9.50 -1.71
CA LEU A 34 0.56 -9.79 -0.27
C LEU A 34 1.87 -10.51 0.05
N LYS A 35 2.39 -11.31 -0.90
CA LYS A 35 3.62 -12.09 -0.72
C LYS A 35 4.89 -11.23 -0.75
N GLU A 36 4.78 -9.99 -1.21
CA GLU A 36 5.89 -9.05 -1.33
C GLU A 36 6.00 -8.14 -0.10
N LEU A 37 5.05 -8.20 0.83
CA LEU A 37 5.18 -7.54 2.12
C LEU A 37 6.41 -8.08 2.86
N ALA A 38 7.17 -7.20 3.48
CA ALA A 38 8.36 -7.53 4.27
C ALA A 38 8.05 -8.22 5.61
N ILE A 39 6.81 -8.68 5.80
CA ILE A 39 6.34 -9.46 6.94
C ILE A 39 5.44 -10.59 6.48
N SER A 40 5.47 -11.69 7.22
CA SER A 40 4.54 -12.81 7.06
C SER A 40 3.32 -12.67 7.97
N GLY A 41 2.23 -13.36 7.62
CA GLY A 41 1.07 -13.47 8.52
C GLY A 41 1.43 -14.07 9.89
N GLY A 42 2.40 -14.99 9.94
CA GLY A 42 2.88 -15.57 11.21
C GLY A 42 3.55 -14.54 12.12
N GLU A 43 4.27 -13.57 11.56
CA GLU A 43 4.85 -12.46 12.33
C GLU A 43 3.77 -11.50 12.81
N VAL A 44 2.77 -11.20 11.98
CA VAL A 44 1.61 -10.40 12.41
C VAL A 44 0.91 -11.03 13.62
N LEU A 45 0.69 -12.35 13.59
CA LEU A 45 0.06 -13.07 14.71
C LEU A 45 0.89 -13.02 15.98
N GLN A 46 2.21 -13.22 15.87
CA GLN A 46 3.14 -13.14 17.00
C GLN A 46 3.16 -11.73 17.60
N THR A 47 3.31 -10.70 16.76
CA THR A 47 3.31 -9.30 17.19
C THR A 47 1.98 -8.88 17.80
N ALA A 48 0.85 -9.36 17.26
CA ALA A 48 -0.47 -9.05 17.76
C ALA A 48 -0.85 -9.85 19.03
N GLY A 49 -0.14 -10.94 19.33
CA GLY A 49 -0.48 -11.84 20.45
C GLY A 49 -1.89 -12.43 20.34
N ARG A 50 -2.43 -12.62 19.12
CA ARG A 50 -3.80 -13.11 18.91
C ARG A 50 -3.88 -14.18 17.82
N LYS A 51 -4.92 -15.01 17.86
CA LYS A 51 -5.17 -16.12 16.92
C LYS A 51 -5.59 -15.55 15.58
N GLY A 52 -5.25 -16.29 14.52
CA GLY A 52 -5.68 -15.99 13.17
C GLY A 52 -7.20 -15.94 13.03
N GLY A 53 -7.66 -15.16 12.06
CA GLY A 53 -9.07 -14.98 11.72
C GLY A 53 -9.21 -13.96 10.57
N PRO A 54 -10.44 -13.57 10.22
CA PRO A 54 -10.69 -12.63 9.11
C PRO A 54 -9.95 -11.30 9.24
N TRP A 55 -9.72 -10.85 10.49
CA TRP A 55 -8.97 -9.63 10.78
C TRP A 55 -7.52 -9.66 10.24
N LEU A 56 -6.87 -10.84 10.21
CA LEU A 56 -5.49 -10.96 9.74
C LEU A 56 -5.42 -10.67 8.24
N SER A 57 -6.33 -11.28 7.46
CA SER A 57 -6.38 -11.03 6.02
C SER A 57 -6.74 -9.58 5.71
N GLU A 58 -7.63 -8.95 6.49
CA GLU A 58 -7.97 -7.55 6.27
C GLU A 58 -6.81 -6.61 6.64
N LEU A 59 -6.11 -6.86 7.75
CA LEU A 59 -4.92 -6.07 8.10
C LEU A 59 -3.81 -6.22 7.06
N LEU A 60 -3.54 -7.43 6.57
CA LEU A 60 -2.54 -7.65 5.52
C LEU A 60 -2.89 -6.93 4.21
N LYS A 61 -4.18 -6.89 3.82
CA LYS A 61 -4.64 -6.11 2.66
C LYS A 61 -4.50 -4.61 2.88
N GLN A 62 -4.80 -4.12 4.08
CA GLN A 62 -4.61 -2.69 4.42
C GLN A 62 -3.14 -2.29 4.36
N LEU A 63 -2.24 -3.12 4.91
CA LEU A 63 -0.80 -2.91 4.80
C LEU A 63 -0.34 -2.90 3.33
N LEU A 64 -0.82 -3.84 2.52
CA LEU A 64 -0.53 -3.85 1.08
C LEU A 64 -0.91 -2.53 0.40
N ILE A 65 -2.12 -2.04 0.66
CA ILE A 65 -2.59 -0.77 0.09
C ILE A 65 -1.73 0.40 0.57
N ALA A 66 -1.46 0.50 1.88
CA ALA A 66 -0.66 1.59 2.44
C ALA A 66 0.77 1.61 1.87
N VAL A 67 1.38 0.43 1.71
CA VAL A 67 2.73 0.32 1.13
C VAL A 67 2.71 0.60 -0.37
N ALA A 68 1.74 0.08 -1.11
CA ALA A 68 1.61 0.34 -2.55
C ALA A 68 1.30 1.83 -2.84
N ALA A 69 0.59 2.51 -1.94
CA ALA A 69 0.32 3.94 -2.01
C ALA A 69 1.52 4.82 -1.59
N GLY A 70 2.57 4.23 -1.02
CA GLY A 70 3.73 4.96 -0.50
C GLY A 70 3.51 5.64 0.86
N GLU A 71 2.40 5.33 1.55
CA GLU A 71 2.09 5.84 2.89
C GLU A 71 2.92 5.15 3.98
N LEU A 72 3.37 3.92 3.70
CA LEU A 72 4.17 3.11 4.61
C LEU A 72 5.33 2.46 3.84
N PRO A 73 6.58 2.53 4.31
CA PRO A 73 7.67 1.79 3.66
C PRO A 73 7.48 0.28 3.85
N ASN A 74 7.88 -0.52 2.86
CA ASN A 74 7.90 -1.98 2.93
C ASN A 74 9.10 -2.49 3.78
N ASP A 75 9.20 -2.02 5.01
CA ASP A 75 10.25 -2.37 5.95
C ASP A 75 9.66 -3.16 7.13
N ARG A 76 10.30 -4.29 7.45
CA ARG A 76 9.82 -5.23 8.47
C ARG A 76 9.49 -4.55 9.80
N LEU A 77 10.40 -3.73 10.33
CA LEU A 77 10.21 -3.08 11.64
C LEU A 77 9.07 -2.08 11.60
N THR A 78 8.98 -1.31 10.52
CA THR A 78 7.91 -0.32 10.31
C THR A 78 6.54 -0.98 10.21
N LEU A 79 6.42 -2.06 9.44
CA LEU A 79 5.18 -2.80 9.29
C LEU A 79 4.74 -3.44 10.62
N LEU A 80 5.64 -4.07 11.38
CA LEU A 80 5.29 -4.68 12.67
C LEU A 80 4.90 -3.62 13.72
N LYS A 81 5.55 -2.45 13.73
CA LYS A 81 5.15 -1.33 14.60
C LYS A 81 3.75 -0.82 14.26
N HIS A 82 3.41 -0.76 12.97
CA HIS A 82 2.07 -0.41 12.52
C HIS A 82 1.04 -1.43 12.99
N VAL A 83 1.34 -2.73 12.85
CA VAL A 83 0.50 -3.84 13.36
C VAL A 83 0.21 -3.66 14.85
N GLU A 84 1.24 -3.42 15.68
CA GLU A 84 1.03 -3.20 17.12
C GLU A 84 0.09 -2.03 17.40
N THR A 85 0.25 -0.93 16.66
CA THR A 85 -0.54 0.28 16.85
C THR A 85 -2.00 0.03 16.52
N VAL A 86 -2.28 -0.61 15.37
CA VAL A 86 -3.64 -0.95 14.96
C VAL A 86 -4.29 -1.91 15.94
N VAL A 87 -3.59 -2.97 16.36
CA VAL A 87 -4.12 -3.97 17.29
C VAL A 87 -4.44 -3.37 18.67
N LYS A 88 -3.60 -2.45 19.18
CA LYS A 88 -3.85 -1.72 20.43
C LYS A 88 -5.12 -0.85 20.33
N ASN A 89 -5.32 -0.21 19.17
CA ASN A 89 -6.48 0.66 18.94
C ASN A 89 -7.79 -0.11 18.71
N ASP A 90 -7.71 -1.35 18.22
CA ASP A 90 -8.86 -2.24 17.98
C ASP A 90 -9.46 -2.84 19.27
N GLY A 91 -8.90 -2.52 20.45
CA GLY A 91 -9.41 -2.96 21.76
C GLY A 91 -9.35 -4.48 22.02
N SER A 92 -8.69 -5.24 21.14
CA SER A 92 -8.63 -6.70 21.20
C SER A 92 -7.62 -7.15 22.26
N LYS A 93 -8.05 -7.97 23.24
CA LYS A 93 -7.14 -8.54 24.25
C LYS A 93 -6.20 -9.58 23.61
N PRO A 94 -4.90 -9.58 23.99
CA PRO A 94 -4.00 -10.69 23.67
C PRO A 94 -4.55 -11.99 24.23
N ILE A 95 -4.31 -13.10 23.54
CA ILE A 95 -4.58 -14.42 24.10
C ILE A 95 -3.41 -14.75 25.02
N ALA A 96 -3.73 -14.99 26.29
CA ALA A 96 -2.79 -15.51 27.26
C ALA A 96 -2.33 -16.93 26.90
#